data_AF-A0A024TQU7-F1
#
_entry.id   AF-A0A024TQU7-F1
#
_cell.length_a   1.000
_cell.length_b   1.000
_cell.length_c   1.000
_cell.angle_alpha   90.00
_cell.angle_beta   90.00
_cell.angle_gamma   90.00
#
_symmetry.space_group_name_H-M   'P 1'
#
loop_
_entity.id
_entity.type
_entity.pdbx_description
1 polymer ?
#
loop_
_entity_poly.entity_id
_entity_poly.type
_entity_poly.pdbx_seq_one_letter_code
_entity_poly.pdbx_strand_id
1 'polypeptide(L)'
;MWLNEAVYDPSPFVQAGIAHLDLEFPDGTKPPRDILKQFLTAFAATSGAVAIHCKAGLGRTGTCIGCYMMKHDGFKANNTIGWHR
;
A
#
# COMPACT_ATOMS: atom_id res chain seq x y z
N MET A 1 -2.19 6.08 0.41
CA MET A 1 -0.83 5.63 0.05
C MET A 1 -0.77 5.36 -1.44
N TRP A 2 0.14 6.04 -2.12
CA TRP A 2 0.29 6.04 -3.57
C TRP A 2 1.47 5.18 -3.99
N LEU A 3 1.25 4.17 -4.83
CA LEU A 3 2.30 3.21 -5.24
C LEU A 3 2.72 3.36 -6.71
N ASN A 4 2.25 4.40 -7.40
CA ASN A 4 2.53 4.66 -8.80
C ASN A 4 2.91 6.13 -9.02
N GLU A 5 3.42 6.40 -10.22
CA GLU A 5 3.69 7.75 -10.74
C GLU A 5 2.59 8.74 -10.35
N ALA A 6 3.01 9.94 -9.93
CA ALA A 6 2.11 11.02 -9.57
C ALA A 6 1.30 11.49 -10.79
N VAL A 7 0.07 11.01 -10.91
CA VAL A 7 -0.84 11.29 -12.04
C VAL A 7 -1.90 12.36 -11.72
N TYR A 8 -1.92 12.89 -10.50
CA TYR A 8 -2.83 13.96 -10.07
C TYR A 8 -2.23 14.65 -8.83
N ASP A 9 -2.76 15.84 -8.52
CA ASP A 9 -2.38 16.64 -7.36
C ASP A 9 -2.96 16.06 -6.06
N PRO A 10 -2.14 15.73 -5.04
CA PRO A 10 -2.63 15.23 -3.76
C PRO A 10 -3.29 16.29 -2.87
N SER A 11 -3.18 17.58 -3.22
CA SER A 11 -3.70 18.70 -2.41
C SER A 11 -5.15 18.56 -1.94
N PRO A 12 -6.12 18.09 -2.76
CA PRO A 12 -7.49 17.90 -2.30
C PRO A 12 -7.62 16.90 -1.14
N PHE A 13 -6.79 15.85 -1.10
CA PHE A 13 -6.78 14.89 0.01
C PHE A 13 -6.20 15.53 1.27
N VAL A 14 -5.08 16.24 1.14
CA VAL A 14 -4.43 16.91 2.27
C VAL A 14 -5.33 18.01 2.86
N GLN A 15 -6.01 18.78 2.01
CA GLN A 15 -6.97 19.81 2.41
C GLN A 15 -8.21 19.22 3.11
N ALA A 16 -8.62 18.01 2.72
CA ALA A 16 -9.67 17.25 3.41
C ALA A 16 -9.19 16.59 4.72
N GLY A 17 -7.94 16.84 5.15
CA GLY A 17 -7.35 16.27 6.36
C GLY A 17 -6.88 14.82 6.20
N ILE A 18 -6.78 14.31 4.97
CA ILE A 18 -6.31 12.95 4.68
C ILE A 18 -4.81 13.01 4.43
N ALA A 19 -4.04 12.33 5.29
CA ALA A 19 -2.60 12.18 5.11
C ALA A 19 -2.31 11.44 3.80
N HIS A 20 -1.46 12.04 2.98
CA HIS A 20 -1.04 11.49 1.69
C HIS A 20 0.44 11.09 1.76
N LEU A 21 0.76 9.91 1.22
CA LEU A 21 2.10 9.32 1.28
C LEU A 21 2.39 8.62 -0.04
N ASP A 22 3.47 9.05 -0.70
CA ASP A 22 3.98 8.48 -1.94
C ASP A 22 5.09 7.46 -1.66
N LEU A 23 4.87 6.24 -2.13
CA LEU A 23 5.74 5.07 -2.00
C LEU A 23 5.86 4.38 -3.36
N GLU A 24 6.30 5.13 -4.36
CA GLU A 24 6.32 4.70 -5.76
C GLU A 24 7.39 3.62 -6.03
N PHE A 25 7.01 2.60 -6.80
CA PHE A 25 7.94 1.66 -7.41
C PHE A 25 7.43 1.14 -8.76
N PRO A 26 8.32 0.63 -9.65
CA PRO A 26 7.97 0.26 -11.02
C PRO A 26 6.84 -0.76 -11.13
N ASP A 27 5.98 -0.59 -12.13
CA ASP A 27 4.84 -1.48 -12.34
C ASP A 27 5.27 -2.91 -12.70
N GLY A 28 4.48 -3.90 -12.27
CA GLY A 28 4.80 -5.32 -12.48
C GLY A 28 5.99 -5.84 -11.66
N THR A 29 6.58 -5.03 -10.79
CA THR A 29 7.70 -5.44 -9.92
C THR A 29 7.26 -5.61 -8.47
N LYS A 30 8.15 -6.17 -7.64
CA LYS A 30 7.96 -6.25 -6.17
C LYS A 30 8.43 -4.96 -5.50
N PRO A 31 7.83 -4.56 -4.35
CA PRO A 31 8.32 -3.41 -3.62
C PRO A 31 9.78 -3.62 -3.16
N PRO A 32 10.64 -2.60 -3.31
CA PRO A 32 11.93 -2.53 -2.62
C PRO A 32 11.75 -2.70 -1.10
N ARG A 33 12.77 -3.24 -0.41
CA ARG A 33 12.65 -3.59 1.02
C ARG A 33 12.45 -2.36 1.90
N ASP A 34 13.10 -1.25 1.56
CA ASP A 34 12.97 0.06 2.18
C ASP A 34 11.54 0.61 2.01
N ILE A 35 11.00 0.58 0.79
CA ILE A 35 9.61 1.00 0.53
C ILE A 35 8.62 0.15 1.31
N LEU A 36 8.79 -1.18 1.31
CA LEU A 36 7.93 -2.07 2.09
C LEU A 36 8.00 -1.79 3.60
N LYS A 37 9.19 -1.50 4.13
CA LYS A 37 9.35 -1.13 5.54
C LYS A 37 8.63 0.18 5.85
N GLN A 38 8.79 1.21 5.01
CA GLN A 38 8.10 2.49 5.16
C GLN A 38 6.57 2.30 5.12
N PHE A 39 6.07 1.52 4.17
CA PHE A 39 4.66 1.15 4.08
C PHE A 39 4.15 0.52 5.39
N LEU A 40 4.84 -0.52 5.89
CA LEU A 40 4.45 -1.21 7.12
C LEU A 40 4.50 -0.30 8.36
N THR A 41 5.50 0.57 8.44
CA THR A 41 5.62 1.55 9.54
C THR A 41 4.50 2.58 9.49
N ALA A 42 4.18 3.12 8.32
CA ALA A 42 3.09 4.07 8.15
C ALA A 42 1.72 3.44 8.45
N PHE A 43 1.52 2.18 8.05
CA PHE A 43 0.30 1.43 8.36
C PHE A 43 0.14 1.22 9.87
N ALA A 44 1.20 0.79 10.55
CA ALA A 44 1.19 0.58 12.01
C ALA A 44 1.02 1.88 12.81
N ALA A 45 1.42 3.03 12.24
CA ALA A 45 1.26 4.34 12.88
C ALA A 45 -0.15 4.94 12.69
N THR A 46 -0.98 4.37 11.82
CA THR A 46 -2.30 4.92 11.50
C THR A 46 -3.39 4.26 12.36
N SER A 47 -4.13 5.06 13.13
CA SER A 47 -5.21 4.59 14.00
C SER A 47 -6.56 4.41 13.30
N GLY A 48 -6.60 4.49 11.97
CA GLY A 48 -7.83 4.49 11.18
C GLY A 48 -7.67 3.75 9.85
N ALA A 49 -8.66 3.91 8.97
CA ALA A 49 -8.63 3.29 7.65
C ALA A 49 -7.52 3.90 6.79
N VAL A 50 -6.83 3.04 6.03
CA VAL A 50 -5.80 3.45 5.07
C VAL A 50 -6.25 3.06 3.67
N ALA A 51 -6.37 4.04 2.80
CA ALA A 51 -6.57 3.80 1.37
C ALA A 51 -5.21 3.60 0.68
N ILE A 52 -5.08 2.51 -0.09
CA ILE A 52 -3.89 2.20 -0.89
C ILE A 52 -4.35 1.95 -2.33
N HIS A 53 -3.66 2.51 -3.30
CA HIS A 53 -3.88 2.17 -4.69
C HIS A 53 -2.56 2.25 -5.48
N CYS A 54 -2.60 1.72 -6.70
CA CYS A 54 -1.59 1.92 -7.73
C CYS A 54 -2.31 2.41 -8.98
N LYS A 55 -1.90 1.99 -10.19
CA LYS A 55 -2.68 2.26 -11.40
C LYS A 55 -4.01 1.50 -11.45
N ALA A 56 -3.98 0.18 -11.26
CA ALA A 56 -5.15 -0.69 -11.34
C ALA A 56 -5.69 -1.14 -9.97
N GLY A 57 -4.97 -0.85 -8.88
CA GLY A 57 -5.34 -1.30 -7.54
C GLY A 57 -5.14 -2.80 -7.27
N LEU A 58 -4.50 -3.55 -8.17
CA LEU A 58 -4.37 -5.01 -8.07
C LEU A 58 -2.97 -5.47 -7.64
N GLY A 59 -1.96 -5.33 -8.50
CA GLY A 59 -0.64 -5.94 -8.29
C GLY A 59 0.14 -5.34 -7.12
N ARG A 60 0.59 -4.09 -7.26
CA ARG A 60 1.39 -3.39 -6.24
C ARG A 60 0.63 -3.23 -4.92
N THR A 61 -0.64 -2.85 -5.01
CA THR A 61 -1.55 -2.69 -3.87
C THR A 61 -1.73 -4.01 -3.11
N GLY A 62 -2.16 -5.07 -3.79
CA GLY A 62 -2.37 -6.38 -3.17
C GLY A 62 -1.09 -6.98 -2.63
N THR A 63 0.05 -6.73 -3.27
CA THR A 63 1.36 -7.17 -2.75
C THR A 63 1.68 -6.52 -1.41
N CYS A 64 1.50 -5.20 -1.27
CA CYS A 64 1.80 -4.50 -0.02
C CYS A 64 0.82 -4.87 1.10
N ILE A 65 -0.48 -4.90 0.81
CA ILE A 65 -1.51 -5.37 1.76
C ILE A 65 -1.22 -6.80 2.19
N GLY A 66 -0.89 -7.66 1.24
CA GLY A 66 -0.59 -9.05 1.52
C GLY A 66 0.62 -9.22 2.43
N CYS A 67 1.69 -8.46 2.21
CA CYS A 67 2.83 -8.43 3.12
C CYS A 67 2.45 -7.97 4.53
N TYR A 68 1.53 -7.01 4.67
CA TYR A 68 1.00 -6.60 5.97
C TYR A 68 0.24 -7.74 6.65
N MET A 69 -0.73 -8.37 5.98
CA MET A 69 -1.50 -9.50 6.53
C MET A 69 -0.61 -10.67 6.94
N MET A 70 0.41 -10.99 6.12
CA MET A 70 1.36 -12.05 6.45
C MET A 70 2.19 -11.71 7.70
N LYS A 71 2.63 -10.45 7.83
CA LYS A 71 3.43 -10.00 8.97
C LYS A 71 2.61 -9.88 10.27
N HIS A 72 1.40 -9.33 10.18
CA HIS A 72 0.60 -8.96 11.33
C HIS A 72 -0.33 -10.09 11.78
N ASP A 73 -0.96 -10.78 10.83
CA ASP A 73 -2.01 -11.77 11.12
C ASP A 73 -1.53 -13.21 10.85
N GLY A 74 -0.28 -13.39 10.43
CA GLY A 74 0.34 -14.70 10.22
C GLY A 74 -0.22 -15.47 9.02
N PHE A 75 -0.88 -14.79 8.08
CA PHE A 75 -1.40 -15.44 6.87
C PHE A 75 -0.26 -16.08 6.07
N LYS A 76 -0.54 -17.25 5.48
CA LYS A 76 0.31 -17.83 4.42
C LYS A 76 0.03 -17.13 3.10
N ALA A 77 1.06 -16.96 2.26
CA ALA A 77 0.94 -16.27 0.97
C ALA A 77 -0.25 -16.74 0.11
N ASN A 78 -0.46 -18.05 0.02
CA ASN A 78 -1.56 -18.62 -0.77
C ASN A 78 -2.94 -18.19 -0.24
N ASN A 79 -3.10 -18.17 1.09
CA ASN A 79 -4.34 -17.75 1.74
C ASN A 79 -4.57 -16.25 1.56
N THR A 80 -3.51 -15.45 1.64
CA THR A 80 -3.56 -14.01 1.38
C THR A 80 -4.03 -13.71 -0.04
N ILE A 81 -3.46 -14.38 -1.04
CA ILE A 81 -3.86 -14.21 -2.44
C ILE A 81 -5.31 -14.67 -2.65
N GLY A 82 -5.71 -15.77 -2.01
CA GLY A 82 -7.10 -16.25 -2.06
C GLY A 82 -8.09 -15.30 -1.41
N TRP A 83 -7.70 -14.62 -0.32
CA TRP A 83 -8.54 -13.63 0.36
C TRP A 83 -8.72 -12.33 -0.45
N HIS A 84 -7.71 -11.95 -1.25
CA HIS A 84 -7.75 -10.74 -2.08
C HIS A 84 -8.59 -10.86 -3.35
N ARG A 85 -9.02 -12.07 -3.74
CA ARG A 85 -9.70 -12.36 -5.00
C ARG A 85 -11.12 -12.83 -4.75
#